data_AF-A0AAW7ES00-F1
#
_entry.id   AF-A0AAW7ES00-F1
#
_cell.length_a   1.000
_cell.length_b   1.000
_cell.length_c   1.000
_cell.angle_alpha   90.00
_cell.angle_beta   90.00
_cell.angle_gamma   90.00
#
_symmetry.space_group_name_H-M   'P 1'
#
loop_
_entity.id
_entity.type
_entity.pdbx_description
1 polymer ?
#
loop_
_entity_poly.entity_id
_entity_poly.type
_entity_poly.pdbx_seq_one_letter_code
_entity_poly.pdbx_strand_id
1 'polypeptide(L)' 'MSDIYQITITTTSKETFTGLMKRSQPEIVNGFVALATDTGEWRYFRPDSVEQFHFVPVVEEQPEEKTE' A
#
# COMPACT_ATOMS: atom_id res chain seq x y z
N MET A 1 -11.55 -2.64 -12.21
CA MET A 1 -11.08 -2.50 -10.82
C MET A 1 -9.69 -1.93 -10.89
N SER A 2 -9.31 -1.04 -9.97
CA SER A 2 -7.94 -0.52 -9.98
C SER A 2 -6.95 -1.63 -9.69
N ASP A 3 -5.89 -1.68 -10.48
CA ASP A 3 -4.76 -2.56 -10.23
C ASP A 3 -3.81 -1.98 -9.18
N ILE A 4 -4.03 -0.73 -8.74
CA ILE A 4 -3.19 -0.01 -7.78
C ILE A 4 -3.96 0.24 -6.48
N TYR A 5 -3.32 -0.05 -5.36
CA TYR A 5 -3.85 0.18 -4.02
C TYR A 5 -2.95 1.14 -3.26
N GLN A 6 -3.58 2.08 -2.55
CA GLN A 6 -2.94 2.80 -1.47
C GLN A 6 -3.03 1.94 -0.21
N ILE A 7 -1.88 1.63 0.35
CA ILE A 7 -1.74 0.80 1.53
C ILE A 7 -1.25 1.68 2.66
N THR A 8 -1.97 1.68 3.78
CA THR A 8 -1.55 2.36 5.01
C THR A 8 -1.35 1.33 6.12
N ILE A 9 -0.15 1.35 6.70
CA ILE A 9 0.24 0.54 7.86
C ILE A 9 0.26 1.45 9.07
N THR A 10 -0.50 1.08 10.11
CA THR A 10 -0.39 1.68 11.43
C THR A 10 0.31 0.71 12.35
N THR A 11 1.41 1.16 12.94
CA THR A 11 2.19 0.37 13.90
C THR A 11 1.65 0.48 15.31
N THR A 12 2.06 -0.42 16.20
CA THR A 12 1.69 -0.39 17.62
C THR A 12 2.24 0.84 18.35
N SER A 13 3.31 1.47 17.84
CA SER A 13 3.81 2.78 18.30
C SER A 13 2.95 3.96 17.83
N LYS A 14 1.87 3.71 17.09
CA LYS A 14 0.97 4.69 16.46
C LYS A 14 1.59 5.47 15.30
N GLU A 15 2.74 5.04 14.77
CA GLU A 15 3.31 5.58 13.54
C GLU A 15 2.58 5.02 12.32
N THR A 16 2.40 5.86 11.30
CA THR A 16 1.71 5.51 10.06
C THR A 16 2.64 5.59 8.85
N PHE A 17 2.52 4.62 7.96
CA PHE A 17 3.30 4.54 6.72
C PHE A 17 2.37 4.26 5.54
N THR A 18 2.56 4.97 4.44
CA THR A 18 1.74 4.83 3.24
C THR A 18 2.59 4.45 2.04
N GLY A 19 2.04 3.60 1.18
CA GLY A 19 2.66 3.15 -0.06
C GLY A 19 1.63 2.92 -1.17
N LEU A 20 2.10 2.93 -2.42
CA LEU A 20 1.30 2.60 -3.60
C LEU A 20 1.82 1.30 -4.20
N MET A 21 0.96 0.30 -4.32
CA MET A 21 1.38 -1.03 -4.78
C MET A 21 0.37 -1.61 -5.76
N LYS A 22 0.87 -2.30 -6.79
CA LYS A 22 0.05 -3.11 -7.70
C LYS A 22 -0.33 -4.46 -7.08
N ARG A 23 -0.80 -4.45 -5.83
CA ARG A 23 -1.03 -5.65 -5.04
C ARG A 23 -2.40 -5.59 -4.39
N SER A 24 -3.24 -6.54 -4.76
CA SER A 24 -4.61 -6.70 -4.26
C SER A 24 -4.69 -7.44 -2.92
N GLN A 25 -3.58 -7.95 -2.37
CA GLN A 25 -3.54 -8.63 -1.07
C GLN A 25 -2.27 -8.30 -0.26
N PRO A 26 -2.35 -8.28 1.08
CA PRO A 26 -1.17 -8.27 1.96
C PRO A 26 -0.33 -9.53 1.77
N GLU A 27 0.99 -9.36 1.58
CA GLU A 27 1.94 -10.47 1.54
C GLU A 27 2.94 -10.38 2.70
N ILE A 28 3.17 -11.53 3.34
CA ILE A 28 4.25 -11.71 4.30
C ILE A 28 5.46 -12.24 3.52
N VAL A 29 6.54 -11.45 3.47
CA VAL A 29 7.80 -11.80 2.82
C VAL A 29 8.82 -12.15 3.90
N ASN A 30 9.28 -13.41 3.93
CA ASN A 30 10.22 -13.91 4.94
C ASN A 30 9.77 -13.63 6.40
N GLY A 31 8.47 -13.65 6.66
CA GLY A 31 7.91 -13.35 7.98
C GLY A 31 7.76 -11.87 8.29
N PHE A 32 8.07 -10.96 7.36
CA PHE A 32 7.87 -9.52 7.51
C PHE A 32 6.75 -9.03 6.60
N VAL A 33 6.09 -7.96 7.02
CA VAL A 33 5.17 -7.25 6.14
C VAL A 33 5.94 -6.21 5.33
N ALA A 34 5.87 -6.32 4.01
CA ALA A 34 6.55 -5.42 3.09
C ALA A 34 5.63 -4.29 2.62
N LEU A 35 6.14 -3.05 2.61
CA LEU A 35 5.49 -1.87 2.04
C LEU A 35 6.47 -1.19 1.09
N ALA A 36 6.06 -0.98 -0.16
CA ALA A 36 6.80 -0.14 -1.10
C ALA A 36 6.24 1.28 -1.05
N THR A 37 7.11 2.28 -0.87
CA THR A 37 6.75 3.70 -0.93
C THR A 37 6.61 4.16 -2.38
N ASP A 38 6.03 5.34 -2.56
CA ASP A 38 5.98 6.05 -3.85
C ASP A 38 7.36 6.36 -4.43
N THR A 39 8.38 6.51 -3.58
CA THR A 39 9.79 6.69 -3.99
C THR A 39 10.48 5.40 -4.43
N GLY A 40 9.81 4.24 -4.32
CA GLY A 40 10.38 2.93 -4.64
C GLY A 40 11.23 2.30 -3.54
N GLU A 41 11.26 2.91 -2.34
CA GLU A 41 11.90 2.30 -1.17
C GLU A 41 11.02 1.18 -0.59
N TRP A 42 11.68 0.12 -0.11
CA TRP A 42 11.01 -0.98 0.57
C TRP A 42 11.19 -0.88 2.08
N ARG A 43 10.09 -0.97 2.82
CA ARG A 43 10.07 -1.06 4.28
C ARG A 43 9.50 -2.40 4.72
N TYR A 44 10.12 -3.00 5.72
CA TYR A 44 9.74 -4.29 6.26
C TYR A 44 9.40 -4.15 7.74
N PHE A 45 8.19 -4.56 8.11
CA PHE A 45 7.67 -4.49 9.47
C PHE A 45 7.58 -5.88 10.07
N ARG A 46 7.91 -6.02 11.36
CA ARG A 46 7.62 -7.26 12.07
C ARG A 46 6.10 -7.39 12.21
N PRO A 47 5.49 -8.58 12.03
CA PRO A 47 4.03 -8.73 12.12
C PRO A 47 3.44 -8.28 13.47
N ASP A 48 4.16 -8.49 14.56
CA ASP A 48 3.77 -8.07 15.92
C ASP A 48 3.84 -6.54 16.14
N SER A 49 4.56 -5.82 15.29
CA SER A 49 4.66 -4.36 15.33
C SER A 49 3.55 -3.65 14.56
N VAL A 50 2.71 -4.39 13.82
CA VAL A 50 1.62 -3.81 13.04
C VAL A 50 0.30 -3.96 13.77
N GLU A 51 -0.39 -2.84 13.97
CA GLU A 51 -1.71 -2.79 14.60
C GLU A 51 -2.83 -2.85 13.56
N GLN A 52 -2.67 -2.18 12.42
CA GLN A 52 -3.69 -2.11 11.38
C GLN A 52 -3.09 -2.08 9.98
N PHE A 53 -3.75 -2.80 9.07
CA PHE A 53 -3.59 -2.69 7.63
C PHE A 53 -4.83 -2.09 6.99
N HIS A 54 -4.66 -1.03 6.21
CA HIS A 54 -5.73 -0.42 5.44
C HIS A 54 -5.40 -0.41 3.95
N PHE A 55 -6.29 -0.97 3.14
CA PHE A 55 -6.15 -1.07 1.68
C PHE A 55 -7.26 -0.29 1.01
N VAL A 56 -6.90 0.70 0.19
CA VAL A 56 -7.84 1.51 -0.58
C VAL A 56 -7.48 1.38 -2.06
N PRO A 57 -8.38 0.86 -2.93
CA PRO A 57 -8.13 0.86 -4.36
C PRO A 57 -8.06 2.31 -4.86
N VAL A 58 -7.02 2.65 -5.62
CA VAL A 58 -6.87 3.98 -6.22
C VAL A 58 -7.65 3.98 -7.52
N VAL A 59 -8.83 4.58 -7.57
CA VAL A 59 -9.55 4.72 -8.84
C VAL A 59 -8.75 5.69 -9.71
N GLU A 60 -8.09 5.18 -10.75
CA GLU A 60 -7.54 6.03 -11.80
C GLU A 60 -8.73 6.70 -12.50
N GLU A 61 -8.91 8.00 -12.30
CA GLU A 61 -9.73 8.80 -13.21
C GLU A 61 -9.06 8.72 -14.57
N GLN A 62 -9.61 7.92 -15.48
CA GLN A 62 -9.22 7.98 -16.88
C GLN A 62 -9.40 9.43 -17.33
N PRO A 63 -8.37 10.12 -17.86
CA PRO A 63 -8.62 11.39 -18.50
C PRO A 63 -9.60 11.13 -19.64
N GLU A 64 -10.77 11.76 -19.60
CA GLU A 64 -11.72 11.79 -20.71
C GLU A 64 -10.92 12.13 -21.97
N GLU A 65 -10.80 11.15 -22.86
CA GLU A 65 -10.24 11.31 -24.18
C GLU A 65 -11.17 12.29 -24.92
N LYS A 66 -10.83 13.57 -24.83
CA LYS A 66 -11.52 14.64 -25.53
C LYS A 66 -11.24 14.44 -27.01
N THR A 67 -12.10 13.63 -27.64
CA THR A 67 -12.11 13.41 -29.08
C THR A 67 -12.41 14.75 -29.73
N GLU A 68 -11.46 15.23 -30.54
CA GLU A 68 -11.58 16.41 -31.40
C GLU A 68 -12.57 16.16 -32.55
#